data_AF-A0A4P5W6T8-F1
#
_entry.id   AF-A0A4P5W6T8-F1
#
_cell.length_a   1.000
_cell.length_b   1.000
_cell.length_c   1.000
_cell.angle_alpha   90.00
_cell.angle_beta   90.00
_cell.angle_gamma   90.00
#
_symmetry.space_group_name_H-M   'P 1'
#
loop_
_entity.id
_entity.type
_entity.pdbx_description
1 polymer ?
#
loop_
_entity_poly.entity_id
_entity_poly.type
_entity_poly.pdbx_seq_one_letter_code
_entity_poly.pdbx_strand_id
1 'polypeptide(L)'
;MQKSNFLLTLTLLAMSIWTNAFAEPAITGASATGTTIKFTVQLSEKLFSGYKVKIDLQNGKGFVAMKCSALTCTLSSNALPVGVSQATYKIGVYNAQGVLQGSTTDGTYTIISAPTTGYSKISNTGSVLPDSAILGSDQNDWACTKDNKTGLVWEVKTMDGGLRDMSQKYT
;
A
#
# COMPACT_ATOMS: atom_id res chain seq x y z
N MET A 1 75.95 -50.47 9.03
CA MET A 1 74.63 -50.81 9.61
C MET A 1 73.64 -49.74 9.20
N GLN A 2 72.67 -50.13 8.40
CA GLN A 2 71.68 -49.28 7.73
C GLN A 2 70.44 -49.18 8.63
N LYS A 3 70.00 -47.97 8.98
CA LYS A 3 68.68 -47.73 9.56
C LYS A 3 68.04 -46.52 8.86
N SER A 4 67.24 -46.86 7.86
CA SER A 4 66.18 -46.01 7.29
C SER A 4 64.99 -45.99 8.25
N ASN A 5 64.27 -44.87 8.36
CA ASN A 5 62.87 -44.69 8.77
C ASN A 5 62.65 -43.21 9.19
N PHE A 6 61.56 -42.51 8.91
CA PHE A 6 60.35 -42.72 8.11
C PHE A 6 59.70 -41.31 8.10
N LEU A 7 59.66 -40.63 6.95
CA LEU A 7 59.02 -39.31 6.85
C LEU A 7 57.49 -39.51 6.78
N LEU A 8 56.76 -39.08 7.82
CA LEU A 8 55.32 -38.93 7.77
C LEU A 8 54.95 -37.68 6.95
N THR A 9 54.46 -37.89 5.74
CA THR A 9 53.79 -36.86 4.95
C THR A 9 52.34 -36.71 5.42
N LEU A 10 52.04 -35.60 6.09
CA LEU A 10 50.69 -35.20 6.46
C LEU A 10 50.01 -34.56 5.26
N THR A 11 49.17 -35.31 4.54
CA THR A 11 48.33 -34.79 3.46
C THR A 11 47.14 -34.03 4.05
N LEU A 12 47.19 -32.70 3.98
CA LEU A 12 46.02 -31.84 4.19
C LEU A 12 45.03 -32.05 3.02
N LEU A 13 43.88 -32.66 3.30
CA LEU A 13 42.76 -32.74 2.36
C LEU A 13 41.95 -31.44 2.46
N ALA A 14 42.17 -30.51 1.53
CA ALA A 14 41.36 -29.29 1.43
C ALA A 14 39.95 -29.65 0.94
N MET A 15 38.96 -29.67 1.83
CA MET A 15 37.54 -29.73 1.46
C MET A 15 37.15 -28.36 0.89
N SER A 16 37.08 -28.26 -0.43
CA SER A 16 36.49 -27.10 -1.11
C SER A 16 34.97 -27.13 -0.92
N ILE A 17 34.46 -26.23 -0.07
CA ILE A 17 33.03 -25.93 -0.02
C ILE A 17 32.68 -25.13 -1.28
N TRP A 18 32.04 -25.78 -2.24
CA TRP A 18 31.41 -25.11 -3.38
C TRP A 18 30.17 -24.38 -2.86
N THR A 19 30.33 -23.13 -2.42
CA THR A 19 29.17 -22.25 -2.21
C THR A 19 28.70 -21.80 -3.59
N ASN A 20 27.78 -22.56 -4.19
CA ASN A 20 26.98 -22.04 -5.29
C ASN A 20 26.07 -20.95 -4.71
N ALA A 21 26.59 -19.73 -4.61
CA ALA A 21 25.80 -18.55 -4.34
C ALA A 21 24.94 -18.31 -5.58
N PHE A 22 23.76 -18.94 -5.61
CA PHE A 22 22.72 -18.54 -6.54
C PHE A 22 22.38 -17.08 -6.24
N ALA A 23 22.36 -16.23 -7.26
CA ALA A 23 21.95 -14.85 -7.08
C ALA A 23 20.48 -14.84 -6.61
N GLU A 24 20.23 -14.31 -5.42
CA GLU A 24 18.87 -14.12 -4.94
C GLU A 24 18.18 -13.06 -5.84
N PRO A 25 16.98 -13.33 -6.37
CA PRO A 25 16.26 -12.35 -7.17
C PRO A 25 16.04 -11.08 -6.35
N ALA A 26 16.64 -9.97 -6.80
CA ALA A 26 16.55 -8.68 -6.15
C ALA A 26 15.51 -7.80 -6.84
N ILE A 27 14.85 -6.94 -6.07
CA ILE A 27 13.90 -5.95 -6.60
C ILE A 27 14.70 -4.75 -7.13
N THR A 28 14.51 -4.42 -8.41
CA THR A 28 15.23 -3.32 -9.06
C THR A 28 14.35 -2.07 -9.29
N GLY A 29 13.04 -2.16 -9.04
CA GLY A 29 12.13 -1.02 -9.08
C GLY A 29 10.68 -1.38 -8.75
N ALA A 30 9.95 -0.41 -8.19
CA ALA A 30 8.53 -0.54 -7.86
C ALA A 30 7.76 0.78 -8.13
N SER A 31 6.57 0.69 -8.73
CA SER A 31 5.71 1.85 -9.04
C SER A 31 4.23 1.56 -8.77
N ALA A 32 3.45 2.62 -8.55
CA ALA A 32 2.02 2.60 -8.23
C ALA A 32 1.27 3.68 -9.03
N THR A 33 0.12 3.36 -9.64
CA THR A 33 -0.69 4.31 -10.42
C THR A 33 -2.17 3.95 -10.40
N GLY A 34 -3.06 4.95 -10.35
CA GLY A 34 -4.49 4.81 -10.65
C GLY A 34 -5.43 4.78 -9.43
N THR A 35 -6.73 4.63 -9.70
CA THR A 35 -7.80 4.41 -8.68
C THR A 35 -7.83 2.97 -8.19
N THR A 36 -7.37 2.03 -9.02
CA THR A 36 -6.90 0.70 -8.63
C THR A 36 -5.39 0.74 -8.74
N ILE A 37 -4.68 0.57 -7.62
CA ILE A 37 -3.23 0.71 -7.64
C ILE A 37 -2.63 -0.54 -8.26
N LYS A 38 -1.95 -0.36 -9.39
CA LYS A 38 -1.14 -1.40 -10.02
C LYS A 38 0.30 -1.29 -9.54
N PHE A 39 0.76 -2.33 -8.84
CA PHE A 39 2.14 -2.52 -8.43
C PHE A 39 2.87 -3.35 -9.47
N THR A 40 4.03 -2.87 -9.90
CA THR A 40 4.92 -3.59 -10.81
C THR A 40 6.30 -3.69 -10.17
N VAL A 41 6.86 -4.89 -10.12
CA VAL A 41 8.17 -5.19 -9.57
C VAL A 41 9.02 -5.82 -10.67
N GLN A 42 10.25 -5.32 -10.83
CA GLN A 42 11.25 -5.93 -11.70
C GLN A 42 12.25 -6.72 -10.84
N LEU A 43 12.55 -7.94 -11.27
CA LEU A 43 13.51 -8.84 -10.65
C LEU A 43 14.83 -8.84 -11.43
N SER A 44 15.95 -8.99 -10.74
CA SER A 44 17.26 -9.22 -11.37
C SER A 44 17.34 -10.54 -12.13
N GLU A 45 16.64 -11.57 -11.65
CA GLU A 45 16.64 -12.93 -12.23
C GLU A 45 15.27 -13.60 -12.11
N LYS A 46 15.10 -14.70 -12.85
CA LYS A 46 13.85 -15.46 -12.84
C LYS A 46 13.62 -16.09 -11.47
N LEU A 47 12.40 -15.95 -10.97
CA LEU A 47 11.99 -16.53 -9.70
C LEU A 47 12.09 -18.07 -9.74
N PHE A 48 12.73 -18.66 -8.72
CA PHE A 48 12.79 -20.11 -8.57
C PHE A 48 11.41 -20.73 -8.35
N SER A 49 11.26 -22.02 -8.69
CA SER A 49 10.00 -22.73 -8.48
C SER A 49 9.60 -22.72 -7.01
N GLY A 50 8.34 -22.40 -6.73
CA GLY A 50 7.78 -22.31 -5.38
C GLY A 50 8.05 -21.00 -4.63
N TYR A 51 8.99 -20.18 -5.10
CA TYR A 51 9.24 -18.85 -4.53
C TYR A 51 8.10 -17.90 -4.92
N LYS A 52 7.87 -16.87 -4.08
CA LYS A 52 6.83 -15.87 -4.29
C LYS A 52 7.36 -14.47 -3.97
N VAL A 53 7.06 -13.51 -4.81
CA VAL A 53 7.14 -12.09 -4.42
C VAL A 53 5.86 -11.75 -3.68
N LYS A 54 5.97 -11.18 -2.47
CA LYS A 54 4.83 -10.73 -1.69
C LYS A 54 4.97 -9.26 -1.34
N ILE A 55 3.83 -8.56 -1.28
CA ILE A 55 3.71 -7.15 -0.95
C ILE A 55 2.72 -6.96 0.20
N ASP A 56 3.11 -6.18 1.20
CA ASP A 56 2.21 -5.63 2.22
C ASP A 56 1.83 -4.19 1.82
N LEU A 57 0.53 -3.91 1.78
CA LEU A 57 -0.04 -2.60 1.45
C LEU A 57 -0.36 -1.78 2.70
N GLN A 58 0.05 -2.23 3.88
CA GLN A 58 -0.21 -1.60 5.18
C GLN A 58 -1.71 -1.37 5.45
N ASN A 59 -2.56 -2.26 4.92
CA ASN A 59 -4.01 -2.22 5.04
C ASN A 59 -4.54 -3.18 6.12
N GLY A 60 -3.67 -3.77 6.94
CA GLY A 60 -4.01 -4.75 7.96
C GLY A 60 -4.30 -6.17 7.44
N LYS A 61 -4.20 -6.42 6.13
CA LYS A 61 -4.37 -7.77 5.53
C LYS A 61 -3.05 -8.55 5.40
N GLY A 62 -1.93 -7.91 5.72
CA GLY A 62 -0.59 -8.47 5.62
C GLY A 62 -0.13 -8.70 4.17
N PHE A 63 0.84 -9.60 4.02
CA PHE A 63 1.50 -9.86 2.74
C PHE A 63 0.63 -10.62 1.74
N VAL A 64 0.45 -10.05 0.54
CA VAL A 64 -0.25 -10.63 -0.60
C VAL A 64 0.74 -11.04 -1.67
N ALA A 65 0.58 -12.24 -2.25
CA ALA A 65 1.45 -12.71 -3.33
C ALA A 65 1.15 -11.99 -4.66
N MET A 66 2.21 -11.55 -5.34
CA MET A 66 2.14 -10.97 -6.68
C MET A 66 2.13 -12.06 -7.76
N LYS A 67 1.57 -11.76 -8.94
CA LYS A 67 1.65 -12.63 -10.11
C LYS A 67 2.93 -12.33 -10.90
N CYS A 68 3.83 -13.30 -11.00
CA CYS A 68 5.10 -13.15 -11.68
C CYS A 68 5.10 -13.86 -13.04
N SER A 69 5.60 -13.17 -14.07
CA SER A 69 5.89 -13.72 -15.39
C SER A 69 7.29 -13.28 -15.82
N ALA A 70 8.15 -14.24 -16.13
CA ALA A 70 9.58 -14.01 -16.37
C ALA A 70 10.24 -13.23 -15.22
N LEU A 71 10.65 -11.98 -15.48
CA LEU A 71 11.33 -11.08 -14.52
C LEU A 71 10.38 -10.05 -13.90
N THR A 72 9.11 -10.02 -14.31
CA THR A 72 8.17 -8.98 -13.87
C THR A 72 7.07 -9.57 -13.02
N CYS A 73 6.87 -9.00 -11.84
CA CYS A 73 5.78 -9.34 -10.93
C CYS A 73 4.78 -8.19 -10.85
N THR A 74 3.48 -8.51 -10.90
CA THR A 74 2.41 -7.52 -10.88
C THR A 74 1.33 -7.85 -9.85
N LEU A 75 0.76 -6.82 -9.24
CA LEU A 75 -0.45 -6.90 -8.42
C LEU A 75 -1.33 -5.69 -8.73
N SER A 76 -2.59 -5.92 -9.02
CA SER A 76 -3.61 -4.86 -9.04
C SER A 76 -4.48 -5.04 -7.80
N SER A 77 -4.63 -3.99 -6.98
CA SER A 77 -5.41 -4.06 -5.75
C SER A 77 -6.32 -2.84 -5.57
N ASN A 78 -7.54 -3.10 -5.13
CA ASN A 78 -8.50 -2.12 -4.60
C ASN A 78 -8.64 -2.21 -3.07
N ALA A 79 -8.00 -3.18 -2.43
CA ALA A 79 -7.95 -3.30 -0.98
C ALA A 79 -6.87 -2.35 -0.43
N LEU A 80 -7.18 -1.05 -0.42
CA LEU A 80 -6.26 0.00 0.02
C LEU A 80 -6.55 0.39 1.48
N PRO A 81 -5.57 0.97 2.21
CA PRO A 81 -5.80 1.58 3.51
C PRO A 81 -6.91 2.63 3.45
N VAL A 82 -7.80 2.61 4.44
CA VAL A 82 -8.94 3.55 4.53
C VAL A 82 -8.53 4.81 5.30
N GLY A 83 -9.08 5.96 4.91
CA GLY A 83 -8.90 7.21 5.65
C GLY A 83 -7.53 7.89 5.48
N VAL A 84 -6.70 7.48 4.52
CA VAL A 84 -5.40 8.09 4.25
C VAL A 84 -5.24 8.44 2.76
N SER A 85 -4.55 9.54 2.46
CA SER A 85 -4.23 10.01 1.10
C SER A 85 -2.89 9.49 0.57
N GLN A 86 -2.07 8.91 1.45
CA GLN A 86 -0.80 8.29 1.13
C GLN A 86 -0.59 7.08 2.05
N ALA A 87 0.02 6.03 1.53
CA ALA A 87 0.44 4.88 2.31
C ALA A 87 1.80 4.37 1.86
N THR A 88 2.41 3.54 2.69
CA THR A 88 3.64 2.82 2.38
C THR A 88 3.33 1.38 1.99
N TYR A 89 4.18 0.78 1.17
CA TYR A 89 4.18 -0.66 0.92
C TYR A 89 5.52 -1.27 1.27
N LYS A 90 5.53 -2.58 1.51
CA LYS A 90 6.75 -3.40 1.71
C LYS A 90 6.72 -4.61 0.81
N ILE A 91 7.78 -4.83 0.03
CA ILE A 91 7.87 -5.95 -0.92
C ILE A 91 9.05 -6.82 -0.57
N GLY A 92 8.90 -8.14 -0.62
CA GLY A 92 10.00 -9.08 -0.42
C GLY A 92 9.85 -10.35 -1.26
N VAL A 93 10.96 -11.06 -1.42
CA VAL A 93 10.99 -12.39 -2.03
C VAL A 93 10.94 -13.44 -0.94
N TYR A 94 10.09 -14.44 -1.09
CA TYR A 94 9.88 -15.48 -0.10
C TYR A 94 10.07 -16.85 -0.74
N ASN A 95 10.72 -17.77 -0.02
CA ASN A 95 10.83 -19.15 -0.47
C ASN A 95 9.50 -19.92 -0.31
N ALA A 96 9.48 -21.19 -0.72
CA ALA A 96 8.29 -22.04 -0.67
C ALA A 96 7.73 -22.24 0.75
N GLN A 97 8.60 -22.15 1.77
CA GLN A 97 8.28 -22.24 3.19
C GLN A 97 7.76 -20.91 3.75
N GLY A 98 7.77 -19.84 2.96
CA GLY A 98 7.31 -18.52 3.36
C GLY A 98 8.34 -17.69 4.14
N VAL A 99 9.61 -18.08 4.14
CA VAL A 99 10.71 -17.33 4.76
C VAL A 99 11.21 -16.26 3.80
N LEU A 100 11.44 -15.04 4.31
CA LEU A 100 11.99 -13.92 3.55
C LEU A 100 13.41 -14.26 3.06
N GLN A 101 13.71 -13.90 1.83
CA GLN A 101 15.03 -14.00 1.19
C GLN A 101 15.51 -12.57 0.95
N GLY A 102 16.71 -12.24 1.42
CA GLY A 102 17.23 -10.87 1.42
C GLY A 102 16.48 -9.90 2.34
N SER A 103 16.40 -8.64 1.90
CA SER A 103 15.71 -7.54 2.60
C SER A 103 14.42 -7.15 1.89
N THR A 104 13.51 -6.50 2.61
CA THR A 104 12.33 -5.89 1.98
C THR A 104 12.69 -4.56 1.31
N THR A 105 12.01 -4.27 0.20
CA THR A 105 12.01 -2.95 -0.43
C THR A 105 10.74 -2.22 -0.04
N ASP A 106 10.92 -1.06 0.58
CA ASP A 106 9.83 -0.21 1.03
C ASP A 106 9.63 0.93 0.02
N GLY A 107 8.40 1.44 -0.08
CA GLY A 107 8.08 2.58 -0.92
C GLY A 107 6.76 3.23 -0.55
N THR A 108 6.42 4.35 -1.18
CA THR A 108 5.17 5.10 -0.93
C THR A 108 4.30 5.14 -2.17
N TYR A 109 2.99 5.21 -1.98
CA TYR A 109 2.01 5.42 -3.03
C TYR A 109 0.93 6.38 -2.57
N THR A 110 0.46 7.23 -3.48
CA THR A 110 -0.69 8.09 -3.25
C THR A 110 -1.97 7.32 -3.47
N ILE A 111 -2.90 7.46 -2.53
CA ILE A 111 -4.24 6.91 -2.65
C ILE A 111 -5.09 8.05 -3.17
N ILE A 112 -5.42 8.00 -4.47
CA ILE A 112 -6.54 8.77 -4.98
C ILE A 112 -7.78 8.04 -4.43
N SER A 113 -8.15 8.37 -3.19
CA SER A 113 -9.20 7.68 -2.47
C SER A 113 -10.46 7.69 -3.31
N ALA A 114 -11.05 6.52 -3.53
CA ALA A 114 -12.44 6.45 -3.92
C ALA A 114 -13.22 7.33 -2.92
N PRO A 115 -14.09 8.21 -3.40
CA PRO A 115 -14.88 9.09 -2.56
C PRO A 115 -15.50 8.32 -1.38
N THR A 116 -15.34 8.80 -0.14
CA THR A 116 -15.81 8.07 1.05
C THR A 116 -17.33 7.89 0.97
N THR A 117 -17.84 6.71 1.35
CA THR A 117 -19.30 6.47 1.36
C THR A 117 -19.93 7.25 2.51
N GLY A 118 -21.11 7.83 2.29
CA GLY A 118 -21.90 8.52 3.32
C GLY A 118 -22.04 10.02 3.09
N TYR A 119 -22.64 10.70 4.06
CA TYR A 119 -22.94 12.13 3.98
C TYR A 119 -22.35 12.84 5.19
N SER A 120 -21.79 14.03 4.98
CA SER A 120 -21.27 14.89 6.05
C SER A 120 -22.15 16.11 6.23
N LYS A 121 -22.46 16.47 7.47
CA LYS A 121 -23.00 17.80 7.80
C LYS A 121 -21.88 18.83 7.70
N ILE A 122 -22.17 19.95 7.06
CA ILE A 122 -21.25 21.06 6.87
C ILE A 122 -21.86 22.30 7.53
N SER A 123 -21.05 23.04 8.28
CA SER A 123 -21.46 24.24 9.01
C SER A 123 -21.65 25.46 8.11
N ASN A 124 -22.21 26.53 8.67
CA ASN A 124 -22.31 27.84 8.00
C ASN A 124 -20.94 28.45 7.61
N THR A 125 -19.82 27.91 8.12
CA THR A 125 -18.45 28.29 7.73
C THR A 125 -17.74 27.30 6.81
N GLY A 126 -18.41 26.22 6.41
CA GLY A 126 -17.83 25.20 5.54
C GLY A 126 -17.07 24.08 6.26
N SER A 127 -17.04 24.07 7.60
CA SER A 127 -16.39 23.01 8.38
C SER A 127 -17.28 21.78 8.54
N VAL A 128 -16.70 20.57 8.55
CA VAL A 128 -17.43 19.31 8.81
C VAL A 128 -17.89 19.24 10.26
N LEU A 129 -19.12 18.81 10.48
CA LEU A 129 -19.80 18.73 11.77
C LEU A 129 -20.11 17.27 12.17
N PRO A 130 -20.31 17.00 13.47
CA PRO A 130 -20.82 15.70 13.93
C PRO A 130 -22.27 15.47 13.47
N ASP A 131 -22.69 14.20 13.40
CA ASP A 131 -24.05 13.82 13.00
C ASP A 131 -25.14 14.38 13.93
N SER A 132 -24.79 14.69 15.19
CA SER A 132 -25.69 15.31 16.17
C SER A 132 -25.94 16.81 15.94
N ALA A 133 -25.22 17.46 15.01
CA ALA A 133 -25.38 18.89 14.77
C ALA A 133 -26.80 19.24 14.29
N ILE A 134 -27.34 20.33 14.81
CA ILE A 134 -28.70 20.79 14.55
C ILE A 134 -28.67 21.83 13.43
N LEU A 135 -29.73 21.86 12.61
CA LEU A 135 -29.93 22.87 11.59
C LEU A 135 -30.15 24.23 12.26
N GLY A 136 -29.38 25.24 11.88
CA GLY A 136 -29.50 26.58 12.45
C GLY A 136 -28.63 27.60 11.72
N SER A 137 -28.65 28.83 12.21
CA SER A 137 -28.03 29.99 11.55
C SER A 137 -26.74 30.45 12.22
N ASP A 138 -26.34 29.82 13.34
CA ASP A 138 -25.07 30.12 13.99
C ASP A 138 -23.89 29.53 13.23
N GLN A 139 -22.70 30.08 13.48
CA GLN A 139 -21.47 29.76 12.74
C GLN A 139 -21.16 28.26 12.63
N ASN A 140 -21.46 27.50 13.69
CA ASN A 140 -21.18 26.07 13.81
C ASN A 140 -22.43 25.19 13.67
N ASP A 141 -23.58 25.79 13.35
CA ASP A 141 -24.78 25.02 13.07
C ASP A 141 -24.70 24.37 11.70
N TRP A 142 -25.44 23.27 11.54
CA TRP A 142 -25.53 22.60 10.26
C TRP A 142 -26.19 23.50 9.21
N ALA A 143 -25.53 23.64 8.06
CA ALA A 143 -25.95 24.48 6.95
C ALA A 143 -26.31 23.67 5.71
N CYS A 144 -25.44 22.74 5.33
CA CYS A 144 -25.56 21.93 4.12
C CYS A 144 -25.06 20.50 4.32
N THR A 145 -25.44 19.61 3.42
CA THR A 145 -25.01 18.20 3.42
C THR A 145 -24.11 17.95 2.24
N LYS A 146 -22.94 17.35 2.47
CA LYS A 146 -22.03 16.92 1.43
C LYS A 146 -22.17 15.42 1.22
N ASP A 147 -22.41 14.98 -0.02
CA ASP A 147 -22.17 13.59 -0.38
C ASP A 147 -20.68 13.36 -0.52
N ASN A 148 -20.15 12.53 0.37
CA ASN A 148 -18.74 12.23 0.38
C ASN A 148 -18.33 11.41 -0.84
N LYS A 149 -19.29 10.80 -1.57
CA LYS A 149 -19.07 10.02 -2.78
C LYS A 149 -18.95 10.87 -4.04
N THR A 150 -19.79 11.88 -4.21
CA THR A 150 -19.78 12.71 -5.42
C THR A 150 -19.11 14.06 -5.22
N GLY A 151 -18.93 14.48 -3.95
CA GLY A 151 -18.47 15.82 -3.60
C GLY A 151 -19.54 16.90 -3.76
N LEU A 152 -20.75 16.53 -4.20
CA LEU A 152 -21.89 17.45 -4.32
C LEU A 152 -22.34 17.90 -2.93
N VAL A 153 -22.76 19.16 -2.84
CA VAL A 153 -23.25 19.80 -1.62
C VAL A 153 -24.67 20.27 -1.87
N TRP A 154 -25.58 19.90 -0.97
CA TRP A 154 -26.97 20.37 -0.99
C TRP A 154 -27.24 21.24 0.22
N GLU A 155 -27.84 22.40 -0.05
CA GLU A 155 -28.35 23.30 0.97
C GLU A 155 -29.72 22.82 1.47
N VAL A 156 -29.94 22.89 2.78
CA VAL A 156 -31.28 22.73 3.36
C VAL A 156 -31.98 24.07 3.32
N LYS A 157 -33.08 24.17 2.55
CA LYS A 157 -33.89 25.38 2.47
C LYS A 157 -34.67 25.62 3.76
N THR A 158 -34.75 26.87 4.19
CA THR A 158 -35.44 27.31 5.42
C THR A 158 -36.66 28.18 5.09
N MET A 159 -37.46 28.51 6.11
CA MET A 159 -38.56 29.50 6.08
C MET A 159 -38.39 30.49 7.25
N ASP A 160 -37.19 31.00 7.43
CA ASP A 160 -36.76 31.83 8.56
C ASP A 160 -36.37 33.27 8.17
N GLY A 161 -36.53 33.64 6.90
CA GLY A 161 -36.10 34.92 6.34
C GLY A 161 -34.58 35.05 6.16
N GLY A 162 -33.80 34.02 6.49
CA GLY A 162 -32.35 34.01 6.35
C GLY A 162 -31.85 33.83 4.92
N LEU A 163 -30.53 33.68 4.74
CA LEU A 163 -29.89 33.53 3.42
C LEU A 163 -30.36 32.27 2.65
N ARG A 164 -30.77 31.24 3.39
CA ARG A 164 -31.19 29.94 2.85
C ARG A 164 -32.70 29.85 2.69
N ASP A 165 -33.41 30.92 2.97
CA ASP A 165 -34.86 30.94 2.93
C ASP A 165 -35.36 30.61 1.52
N MET A 166 -36.44 29.86 1.43
CA MET A 166 -37.04 29.45 0.17
C MET A 166 -37.55 30.61 -0.68
N SER A 167 -37.85 31.74 -0.06
CA SER A 167 -38.29 32.98 -0.72
C SER A 167 -37.13 33.85 -1.22
N GLN A 168 -35.88 33.55 -0.82
CA GLN A 168 -34.71 34.27 -1.31
C GLN A 168 -34.54 34.08 -2.81
N LYS A 169 -34.32 35.18 -3.50
CA LYS A 169 -34.04 35.23 -4.93
C LYS A 169 -32.64 35.80 -5.11
N TYR A 170 -31.78 35.04 -5.78
CA TYR A 170 -30.49 35.56 -6.23
C TYR A 170 -30.75 36.53 -7.39
N THR A 171 -30.40 37.80 -7.20
CA THR A 171 -30.49 38.87 -8.21
C THR A 171 -29.12 39.16 -8.80
#